data_AF-A0A975GA95-F1
#
_entry.id   AF-A0A975GA95-F1
#
_cell.length_a   1.000
_cell.length_b   1.000
_cell.length_c   1.000
_cell.angle_alpha   90.00
_cell.angle_beta   90.00
_cell.angle_gamma   90.00
#
_symmetry.space_group_name_H-M   'P 1'
#
loop_
_entity.id
_entity.type
_entity.pdbx_description
1 polymer ?
#
loop_
_entity_poly.entity_id
_entity_poly.type
_entity_poly.pdbx_seq_one_letter_code
_entity_poly.pdbx_strand_id
1 'polypeptide(L)'
;MNNDFNHDHDHGHIHDHECGHTHNHTHEHTHEHTHGEPLEEIACSKDEKTLDILLAHWVDHNKSHEESFIEWVEKSKAMNKMETSKFIEKAVEYMKKADEMLIEAKKHM
;
A
#
# COMPACT_ATOMS: atom_id res chain seq x y z
N MET A 1 30.97 -24.26 -32.54
CA MET A 1 31.63 -23.01 -32.14
C MET A 1 30.67 -21.89 -32.50
N ASN A 2 30.33 -21.09 -31.49
CA ASN A 2 29.04 -20.41 -31.36
C ASN A 2 28.96 -19.15 -32.23
N ASN A 3 27.76 -18.88 -32.73
CA ASN A 3 27.43 -17.66 -33.45
C ASN A 3 27.15 -16.53 -32.44
N ASP A 4 27.76 -15.38 -32.70
CA ASP A 4 27.59 -14.10 -32.03
C ASP A 4 26.15 -13.56 -32.10
N PHE A 5 25.65 -12.97 -31.01
CA PHE A 5 25.50 -11.51 -30.85
C PHE A 5 24.52 -11.15 -29.72
N ASN A 6 24.86 -10.03 -29.06
CA ASN A 6 23.99 -9.05 -28.37
C ASN A 6 24.02 -9.06 -26.85
N HIS A 7 23.99 -7.91 -26.17
CA HIS A 7 24.47 -6.55 -26.41
C HIS A 7 24.26 -5.93 -25.03
N ASP A 8 25.34 -5.67 -24.30
CA ASP A 8 25.26 -5.17 -22.92
C ASP A 8 24.78 -3.72 -22.95
N HIS A 9 23.66 -3.44 -22.29
CA HIS A 9 23.14 -2.09 -22.13
C HIS A 9 23.28 -1.64 -20.69
N ASP A 10 24.37 -0.92 -20.44
CA ASP A 10 24.56 -0.05 -19.28
C ASP A 10 23.61 1.14 -19.41
N HIS A 11 22.61 1.19 -18.52
CA HIS A 11 21.69 2.33 -18.41
C HIS A 11 22.04 3.14 -17.16
N GLY A 12 23.09 3.95 -17.27
CA GLY A 12 23.32 5.08 -16.38
C GLY A 12 22.22 6.12 -16.56
N HIS A 13 21.30 6.21 -15.60
CA HIS A 13 20.28 7.24 -15.57
C HIS A 13 20.58 8.27 -14.47
N ILE A 14 21.02 9.45 -14.90
CA ILE A 14 21.03 10.66 -14.06
C ILE A 14 19.61 11.17 -13.99
N HIS A 15 19.07 11.29 -12.77
CA HIS A 15 17.79 11.94 -12.52
C HIS A 15 18.03 13.17 -11.64
N ASP A 16 17.96 14.35 -12.26
CA ASP A 16 17.65 15.59 -11.56
C ASP A 16 16.11 15.72 -11.58
N HIS A 17 15.48 15.49 -10.42
CA HIS A 17 14.07 15.77 -10.20
C HIS A 17 13.84 16.09 -8.72
N GLU A 18 13.32 17.29 -8.45
CA GLU A 18 12.86 17.72 -7.14
C GLU A 18 11.80 16.74 -6.58
N CYS A 19 12.13 16.13 -5.43
CA CYS A 19 11.28 15.45 -4.45
C CYS A 19 9.85 15.06 -4.88
N GLY A 20 9.74 14.05 -5.74
CA GLY A 20 8.54 13.21 -5.87
C GLY A 20 8.90 11.81 -5.38
N HIS A 21 8.69 11.52 -4.10
CA HIS A 21 8.97 10.18 -3.60
C HIS A 21 7.89 9.20 -4.09
N THR A 22 8.28 8.37 -5.06
CA THR A 22 7.56 7.15 -5.42
C THR A 22 7.90 6.08 -4.40
N HIS A 23 6.92 5.67 -3.60
CA HIS A 23 7.07 4.46 -2.80
C HIS A 23 6.80 3.27 -3.71
N ASN A 24 7.89 2.64 -4.15
CA ASN A 24 7.85 1.35 -4.83
C ASN A 24 7.52 0.27 -3.79
N HIS A 25 6.31 -0.26 -3.84
CA HIS A 25 6.01 -1.53 -3.19
C HIS A 25 6.06 -2.62 -4.25
N THR A 26 7.21 -3.25 -4.42
CA THR A 26 7.29 -4.57 -5.06
C THR A 26 6.68 -5.57 -4.09
N HIS A 27 5.40 -5.85 -4.26
CA HIS A 27 4.80 -7.06 -3.71
C HIS A 27 4.85 -8.12 -4.81
N GLU A 28 5.89 -8.97 -4.76
CA GLU A 28 5.95 -10.19 -5.56
C GLU A 28 4.90 -11.15 -5.02
N HIS A 29 3.79 -11.30 -5.75
CA HIS A 29 2.82 -12.35 -5.51
C HIS A 29 3.02 -13.45 -6.53
N THR A 30 3.85 -14.45 -6.18
CA THR A 30 3.81 -15.76 -6.83
C THR A 30 2.64 -16.55 -6.26
N HIS A 31 1.48 -16.46 -6.92
CA HIS A 31 0.38 -17.38 -6.68
C HIS A 31 0.24 -18.31 -7.88
N GLU A 32 0.77 -19.51 -7.72
CA GLU A 32 0.48 -20.66 -8.58
C GLU A 32 -1.01 -21.00 -8.43
N HIS A 33 -1.78 -20.82 -9.51
CA HIS A 33 -3.19 -21.22 -9.55
C HIS A 33 -3.32 -22.67 -10.02
N THR A 34 -3.41 -23.60 -9.06
CA THR A 34 -3.86 -24.97 -9.35
C THR A 34 -5.39 -24.99 -9.48
N HIS A 35 -5.90 -25.25 -10.69
CA HIS A 35 -7.31 -25.51 -10.94
C HIS A 35 -7.67 -26.95 -10.55
N GLY A 36 -8.30 -27.12 -9.39
CA GLY A 36 -9.02 -28.34 -9.01
C GLY A 36 -10.46 -28.00 -8.65
N GLU A 37 -11.39 -28.32 -9.54
CA GLU A 37 -12.85 -28.35 -9.30
C GLU A 37 -13.24 -29.75 -8.75
N PRO A 38 -14.49 -30.00 -8.30
CA PRO A 38 -15.31 -29.26 -7.33
C PRO A 38 -15.80 -30.22 -6.22
N LEU A 39 -15.78 -29.81 -4.95
CA LEU A 39 -16.44 -30.54 -3.86
C LEU A 39 -17.23 -29.56 -3.00
N GLU A 40 -18.55 -29.68 -3.11
CA GLU A 40 -19.56 -29.04 -2.28
C GLU A 40 -19.38 -29.45 -0.82
N GLU A 41 -18.70 -28.63 0.01
CA GLU A 41 -18.96 -28.61 1.46
C GLU A 41 -18.44 -27.32 2.14
N ILE A 42 -19.34 -26.33 2.24
CA ILE A 42 -19.58 -25.40 3.38
C ILE A 42 -18.38 -24.62 3.97
N ALA A 43 -18.37 -23.28 3.79
CA ALA A 43 -18.45 -22.29 4.89
C ALA A 43 -17.82 -20.90 4.61
N CYS A 44 -17.05 -20.69 3.53
CA CYS A 44 -16.46 -19.37 3.26
C CYS A 44 -16.06 -19.25 1.77
N SER A 45 -16.61 -18.27 1.05
CA SER A 45 -16.24 -18.05 -0.35
C SER A 45 -14.76 -17.67 -0.47
N LYS A 46 -14.13 -17.90 -1.65
CA LYS A 46 -12.75 -17.43 -1.89
C LYS A 46 -12.64 -15.93 -1.61
N ASP A 47 -13.69 -15.19 -1.95
CA ASP A 47 -13.78 -13.74 -1.76
C ASP A 47 -13.80 -13.34 -0.27
N GLU A 48 -14.51 -14.08 0.60
CA GLU A 48 -14.50 -13.84 2.04
C GLU A 48 -13.11 -14.03 2.65
N LYS A 49 -12.37 -15.09 2.26
CA LYS A 49 -10.98 -15.29 2.74
C LYS A 49 -10.06 -14.18 2.26
N THR A 50 -10.22 -13.75 1.01
CA THR A 50 -9.48 -12.61 0.47
C THR A 50 -9.83 -11.33 1.23
N LEU A 51 -11.10 -11.10 1.54
CA LEU A 51 -11.56 -9.92 2.27
C LEU A 51 -10.97 -9.86 3.68
N ASP A 52 -10.92 -10.97 4.43
CA ASP A 52 -10.31 -11.00 5.77
C ASP A 52 -8.84 -10.56 5.76
N ILE A 53 -8.07 -11.01 4.75
CA ILE A 53 -6.67 -10.61 4.56
C ILE A 53 -6.57 -9.12 4.19
N LEU A 54 -7.42 -8.65 3.27
CA LEU A 54 -7.41 -7.26 2.81
C LEU A 54 -7.74 -6.28 3.94
N LEU A 55 -8.72 -6.59 4.80
CA LEU A 55 -9.08 -5.75 5.94
C LEU A 55 -7.90 -5.53 6.89
N ALA A 56 -7.10 -6.57 7.14
CA ALA A 56 -5.88 -6.45 7.96
C ALA A 56 -4.81 -5.61 7.25
N HIS A 57 -4.62 -5.84 5.95
CA HIS A 57 -3.62 -5.14 5.16
C HIS A 57 -3.90 -3.63 5.04
N TRP A 58 -5.16 -3.24 4.84
CA TRP A 58 -5.53 -1.83 4.73
C TRP A 58 -5.28 -1.06 6.02
N VAL A 59 -5.56 -1.65 7.19
CA VAL A 59 -5.25 -1.02 8.49
C VAL A 59 -3.74 -0.81 8.66
N ASP A 60 -2.92 -1.78 8.27
CA ASP A 60 -1.46 -1.65 8.34
C ASP A 60 -0.95 -0.56 7.38
N HIS A 61 -1.47 -0.54 6.15
CA HIS A 61 -1.13 0.45 5.15
C HIS A 61 -1.53 1.88 5.57
N ASN A 62 -2.71 2.03 6.16
CA ASN A 62 -3.20 3.30 6.67
C ASN A 62 -2.29 3.86 7.76
N LYS A 63 -1.78 3.04 8.67
CA LYS A 63 -0.79 3.47 9.69
C LYS A 63 0.48 4.02 9.05
N SER A 64 0.99 3.38 8.00
CA SER A 64 2.16 3.90 7.27
C SER A 64 1.89 5.27 6.64
N HIS A 65 0.68 5.48 6.12
CA HIS A 65 0.25 6.79 5.65
C HIS A 65 0.10 7.82 6.77
N GLU A 66 -0.44 7.43 7.94
CA GLU A 66 -0.55 8.31 9.10
C GLU A 66 0.80 8.83 9.56
N GLU A 67 1.80 7.95 9.69
CA GLU A 67 3.18 8.32 10.04
C GLU A 67 3.74 9.34 9.06
N SER A 68 3.61 9.06 7.76
CA SER A 68 4.05 9.96 6.69
C SER A 68 3.33 11.32 6.76
N PHE A 69 2.02 11.32 7.01
CA PHE A 69 1.24 12.56 7.12
C PHE A 69 1.65 13.38 8.35
N ILE A 70 1.90 12.74 9.49
CA ILE A 70 2.38 13.42 10.71
C ILE A 70 3.72 14.12 10.44
N GLU A 71 4.65 13.49 9.71
CA GLU A 71 5.88 14.18 9.30
C GLU A 71 5.60 15.43 8.46
N TRP A 72 4.63 15.34 7.54
CA TRP A 72 4.26 16.45 6.67
C TRP A 72 3.48 17.55 7.39
N VAL A 73 2.79 17.24 8.49
CA VAL A 73 2.21 18.25 9.40
C VAL A 73 3.34 19.12 9.96
N GLU A 74 4.39 18.50 10.49
CA GLU A 74 5.51 19.22 11.10
C GLU A 74 6.31 20.01 10.06
N LYS A 75 6.58 19.41 8.88
CA LYS A 75 7.20 20.11 7.75
C LYS A 75 6.34 21.31 7.30
N SER A 76 5.02 21.15 7.24
CA SER A 76 4.09 22.23 6.85
C SER A 76 4.07 23.39 7.85
N LYS A 77 4.11 23.09 9.16
CA LYS A 77 4.25 24.10 10.22
C LYS A 77 5.57 24.85 10.08
N ALA A 78 6.68 24.15 9.84
CA ALA A 78 7.99 24.77 9.61
C ALA A 78 8.02 25.69 8.38
N MET A 79 7.22 25.39 7.35
CA MET A 79 7.03 26.22 6.16
C MET A 79 6.00 27.36 6.35
N ASN A 80 5.51 27.58 7.58
CA ASN A 80 4.47 28.56 7.91
C ASN A 80 3.15 28.34 7.14
N LYS A 81 2.85 27.10 6.72
CA LYS A 81 1.63 26.68 6.03
C LYS A 81 0.61 26.11 7.02
N MET A 82 0.15 26.96 7.93
CA MET A 82 -0.68 26.56 9.08
C MET A 82 -2.04 25.97 8.67
N GLU A 83 -2.67 26.47 7.61
CA GLU A 83 -3.94 25.93 7.13
C GLU A 83 -3.73 24.55 6.50
N THR A 84 -2.66 24.37 5.72
CA THR A 84 -2.29 23.08 5.14
C THR A 84 -2.03 22.05 6.24
N SER A 85 -1.23 22.38 7.25
CA SER A 85 -0.95 21.46 8.36
C SER A 85 -2.22 21.03 9.09
N LYS A 86 -3.16 21.96 9.36
CA LYS A 86 -4.47 21.63 9.96
C LYS A 86 -5.28 20.63 9.14
N PHE A 87 -5.26 20.73 7.81
CA PHE A 87 -5.99 19.79 6.96
C PHE A 87 -5.30 18.43 6.85
N ILE A 88 -3.96 18.39 6.89
CA ILE A 88 -3.23 17.12 6.96
C ILE A 88 -3.47 16.44 8.32
N GLU A 89 -3.48 17.18 9.42
CA GLU A 89 -3.85 16.64 10.75
C GLU A 89 -5.25 16.02 10.73
N LYS A 90 -6.23 16.70 10.10
CA LYS A 90 -7.58 16.12 9.90
C LYS A 90 -7.59 14.87 9.03
N ALA A 91 -6.72 14.79 8.03
CA ALA A 91 -6.61 13.59 7.21
C ALA A 91 -6.13 12.40 8.05
N VAL A 92 -5.17 12.61 8.96
CA VAL A 92 -4.74 11.60 9.95
C VAL A 92 -5.89 11.19 10.85
N GLU A 93 -6.68 12.15 11.37
CA GLU A 93 -7.85 11.82 12.20
C GLU A 93 -8.89 10.98 11.47
N TYR A 94 -9.15 11.27 10.19
CA TYR A 94 -10.08 10.47 9.39
C TYR A 94 -9.53 9.09 9.03
N MET A 95 -8.21 8.98 8.85
CA MET A 95 -7.56 7.69 8.63
C MET A 95 -7.73 6.78 9.85
N LYS A 96 -7.52 7.29 11.06
CA LYS A 96 -7.76 6.54 12.31
C LYS A 96 -9.20 6.05 12.43
N LYS A 97 -10.17 6.87 12.04
CA LYS A 97 -11.58 6.46 12.01
C LYS A 97 -11.84 5.38 10.96
N ALA A 98 -11.17 5.46 9.80
CA ALA A 98 -11.24 4.39 8.80
C ALA A 98 -10.68 3.09 9.37
N ASP A 99 -9.53 3.13 10.05
CA ASP A 99 -8.93 1.97 10.72
C ASP A 99 -9.87 1.34 11.75
N GLU A 100 -10.49 2.16 12.60
CA GLU A 100 -11.49 1.69 13.57
C GLU A 100 -12.65 0.93 12.88
N MET A 101 -13.16 1.47 11.77
CA MET A 101 -14.24 0.82 11.02
C MET A 101 -13.79 -0.45 10.29
N LEU A 102 -12.55 -0.49 9.78
CA LEU A 102 -11.98 -1.67 9.15
C LEU A 102 -11.73 -2.80 10.17
N ILE A 103 -11.24 -2.44 11.35
CA ILE A 103 -11.10 -3.38 12.49
C ILE A 103 -12.47 -3.91 12.91
N GLU A 104 -13.48 -3.05 12.99
CA GLU A 104 -14.85 -3.48 13.31
C GLU A 104 -15.43 -4.39 12.23
N ALA A 105 -15.27 -4.02 10.96
CA ALA A 105 -15.70 -4.86 9.82
C ALA A 105 -15.07 -6.25 9.89
N LYS A 106 -13.78 -6.34 10.27
CA LYS A 106 -13.08 -7.62 10.43
C LYS A 106 -13.70 -8.51 11.51
N LYS A 107 -14.34 -7.97 12.55
CA LYS A 107 -15.02 -8.78 13.59
C LYS A 107 -16.29 -9.45 13.09
N HIS A 108 -16.81 -9.02 11.94
CA HIS A 108 -18.01 -9.57 11.31
C HIS A 108 -17.68 -10.54 10.15
N MET A 109 -16.39 -10.81 9.93
CA MET A 109 -15.91 -11.85 9.00
C MET A 109 -16.12 -13.25 9.57
#